data_AF-A0A512PM02-F1
#
_entry.id   AF-A0A512PM02-F1
#
_cell.length_a   1.000
_cell.length_b   1.000
_cell.length_c   1.000
_cell.angle_alpha   90.00
_cell.angle_beta   90.00
_cell.angle_gamma   90.00
#
_symmetry.space_group_name_H-M   'P 1'
#
loop_
_entity.id
_entity.type
_entity.pdbx_description
1 polymer ?
#
loop_
_entity_poly.entity_id
_entity_poly.type
_entity_poly.pdbx_seq_one_letter_code
_entity_poly.pdbx_strand_id
1 'polypeptide(L)'
;MNIKIKRVASFAMITTVSFGLGLTILHPSTESIASGIHPKQTNEQRINNRIKHMTLNEKIGQLFVTGVSNNQSVTKHDIKKYHLGGIILMGNNFVGTKSSFKRRLKSYQHSAKIPLTISTDQEGGTVSRLSANKRISGHNYYLSPQQALHRGGMKKVLSMYRYQAKQLHSLGINWDFAPVADVSLHKSSFIYDRTIGKGYAKTSKYIAASVPAIQKQHVAATLKHFPGYGSAADTHTGSAAVNRSLRSFKSKDFRPFKAGIKSGVDSVMVTHIILKKIDPHKPASLSKKDIHLLRKDLGFKGVIVSDSLQMQAVGNYARSHHVYRDVAAFKAGNDVLLTSDYKRGIPQLRRAVANKQVSVKQINASVKRILTMKDKIGLNIH
;
A
#
# COMPACT_ATOMS: atom_id res chain seq x y z
N MET A 1 50.05 3.76 -62.08
CA MET A 1 51.03 3.08 -61.20
C MET A 1 50.41 1.77 -60.74
N ASN A 2 50.97 0.65 -61.25
CA ASN A 2 50.75 -0.79 -60.95
C ASN A 2 49.30 -1.32 -60.95
N ILE A 3 48.72 -1.96 -62.00
CA ILE A 3 49.11 -3.15 -62.85
C ILE A 3 49.25 -4.42 -61.98
N LYS A 4 48.49 -5.53 -62.11
CA LYS A 4 48.31 -6.56 -63.19
C LYS A 4 47.02 -7.37 -62.89
N ILE A 5 46.09 -7.74 -63.77
CA ILE A 5 46.05 -8.50 -65.05
C ILE A 5 46.33 -10.03 -64.95
N LYS A 6 45.22 -10.79 -65.16
CA LYS A 6 44.96 -12.09 -65.84
C LYS A 6 45.73 -13.36 -65.45
N ARG A 7 44.97 -14.48 -65.37
CA ARG A 7 45.05 -15.60 -66.34
C ARG A 7 43.83 -16.56 -66.26
N VAL A 8 43.47 -17.06 -67.44
CA VAL A 8 42.48 -18.10 -67.77
C VAL A 8 43.27 -19.36 -68.16
N ALA A 9 42.77 -20.57 -67.84
CA ALA A 9 42.91 -21.80 -68.64
C ALA A 9 42.11 -23.01 -68.06
N SER A 10 41.05 -23.44 -68.76
CA SER A 10 40.78 -24.78 -69.37
C SER A 10 41.71 -25.97 -69.04
N PHE A 11 41.37 -27.28 -69.01
CA PHE A 11 40.27 -28.12 -69.53
C PHE A 11 40.43 -29.60 -69.01
N ALA A 12 39.37 -30.44 -69.06
CA ALA A 12 39.29 -31.91 -69.32
C ALA A 12 38.14 -32.59 -68.51
N MET A 13 37.01 -32.99 -69.13
CA MET A 13 36.62 -34.34 -69.64
C MET A 13 36.55 -35.44 -68.54
N ILE A 14 35.62 -36.40 -68.45
CA ILE A 14 34.45 -36.91 -69.23
C ILE A 14 33.75 -37.97 -68.33
N THR A 15 32.41 -38.11 -68.43
CA THR A 15 31.50 -39.26 -68.10
C THR A 15 31.69 -40.08 -66.81
N THR A 16 30.65 -40.37 -66.03
CA THR A 16 29.64 -41.39 -66.38
C THR A 16 28.31 -41.18 -65.63
N VAL A 17 27.21 -41.40 -66.36
CA VAL A 17 25.86 -41.57 -65.80
C VAL A 17 25.70 -43.05 -65.45
N SER A 18 25.32 -43.33 -64.20
CA SER A 18 24.71 -44.62 -63.83
C SER A 18 23.44 -44.36 -63.04
N PHE A 19 22.33 -44.84 -63.62
CA PHE A 19 21.00 -44.91 -63.04
C PHE A 19 21.02 -45.83 -61.81
N GLY A 20 20.48 -45.35 -60.68
CA GLY A 20 20.13 -46.17 -59.53
C GLY A 20 18.71 -45.86 -59.09
N LEU A 21 17.77 -46.75 -59.41
CA LEU A 21 16.40 -46.75 -58.87
C LEU A 21 16.48 -46.95 -57.35
N GLY A 22 16.18 -45.91 -56.57
CA GLY A 22 15.99 -45.98 -55.13
C GLY A 22 14.53 -45.77 -54.76
N LEU A 23 13.83 -46.86 -54.47
CA LEU A 23 12.47 -46.88 -53.90
C LEU A 23 12.46 -46.07 -52.60
N THR A 24 11.73 -44.94 -52.55
CA THR A 24 11.58 -44.14 -51.33
C THR A 24 10.36 -44.64 -50.56
N ILE A 25 10.58 -45.24 -49.39
CA ILE A 25 9.53 -45.62 -48.44
C ILE A 25 9.03 -44.35 -47.75
N LEU A 26 7.81 -43.93 -48.10
CA LEU A 26 7.09 -42.85 -47.41
C LEU A 26 6.76 -43.28 -45.97
N HIS A 27 7.42 -42.65 -45.00
CA HIS A 27 7.00 -42.73 -43.61
C HIS A 27 5.85 -41.74 -43.37
N PRO A 28 4.76 -42.13 -42.69
CA PRO A 28 3.72 -41.18 -42.31
C PRO A 28 4.26 -40.22 -41.25
N SER A 29 4.26 -38.93 -41.59
CA SER A 29 4.56 -37.83 -40.68
C SER A 29 3.57 -37.85 -39.52
N THR A 30 4.08 -38.12 -38.31
CA THR A 30 3.36 -37.92 -37.06
C THR A 30 3.10 -36.42 -36.88
N GLU A 31 1.85 -36.01 -37.03
CA GLU A 31 1.38 -34.71 -36.55
C GLU A 31 1.62 -34.63 -35.04
N SER A 32 2.62 -33.84 -34.66
CA SER A 32 2.79 -33.39 -33.29
C SER A 32 1.56 -32.55 -32.91
N ILE A 33 0.68 -33.13 -32.10
CA ILE A 33 -0.35 -32.38 -31.39
C ILE A 33 0.39 -31.39 -30.49
N ALA A 34 0.51 -30.15 -30.95
CA ALA A 34 0.96 -29.04 -30.13
C ALA A 34 0.00 -28.93 -28.94
N SER A 35 0.44 -29.44 -27.79
CA SER A 35 -0.24 -29.25 -26.52
C SER A 35 -0.46 -27.76 -26.31
N GLY A 36 -1.72 -27.36 -26.15
CA GLY A 36 -2.13 -25.97 -26.07
C GLY A 36 -1.40 -25.22 -24.96
N ILE A 37 -0.42 -24.41 -25.34
CA ILE A 37 0.17 -23.41 -24.45
C ILE A 37 -0.87 -22.29 -24.31
N HIS A 38 -1.83 -22.46 -23.39
CA HIS A 38 -2.64 -21.34 -22.96
C HIS A 38 -1.71 -20.26 -22.38
N PRO A 39 -1.73 -19.01 -22.90
CA PRO A 39 -0.90 -17.94 -22.37
C PRO A 39 -1.18 -17.76 -20.87
N LYS A 40 -0.13 -17.88 -20.04
CA LYS A 40 -0.24 -17.72 -18.59
C LYS A 40 -0.80 -16.32 -18.30
N GLN A 41 -1.99 -16.23 -17.70
CA GLN A 41 -2.63 -14.96 -17.38
C GLN A 41 -1.69 -14.03 -16.60
N THR A 42 -1.61 -12.76 -17.01
CA THR A 42 -0.91 -11.68 -16.31
C THR A 42 -1.50 -11.46 -14.91
N ASN A 43 -0.72 -10.90 -13.97
CA ASN A 43 -1.23 -10.60 -12.61
C ASN A 43 -2.47 -9.70 -12.66
N GLU A 44 -2.48 -8.73 -13.57
CA GLU A 44 -3.65 -7.85 -13.77
C GLU A 44 -4.89 -8.63 -14.23
N GLN A 45 -4.75 -9.55 -15.19
CA GLN A 45 -5.86 -10.40 -15.63
C GLN A 45 -6.40 -11.27 -14.48
N ARG A 46 -5.52 -11.85 -13.66
CA ARG A 46 -5.91 -12.64 -12.49
C ARG A 46 -6.65 -11.82 -11.45
N ILE A 47 -6.17 -10.61 -11.15
CA ILE A 47 -6.83 -9.68 -10.22
C ILE A 47 -8.21 -9.30 -10.75
N ASN A 48 -8.31 -8.92 -12.03
CA ASN A 48 -9.59 -8.58 -12.65
C ASN A 48 -10.56 -9.78 -12.62
N ASN A 49 -10.06 -10.99 -12.87
CA ASN A 49 -10.84 -12.22 -12.80
C ASN A 49 -11.35 -12.49 -11.38
N ARG A 50 -10.49 -12.33 -10.36
CA ARG A 50 -10.90 -12.44 -8.95
C ARG A 50 -12.02 -11.45 -8.63
N ILE A 51 -11.87 -10.18 -9.01
CA ILE A 51 -12.88 -9.13 -8.76
C ILE A 51 -14.21 -9.44 -9.45
N LYS A 52 -14.19 -10.03 -10.65
CA LYS A 52 -15.41 -10.45 -11.36
C LYS A 52 -16.20 -11.48 -10.55
N HIS A 53 -15.51 -12.40 -9.87
CA HIS A 53 -16.12 -13.48 -9.09
C HIS A 53 -16.36 -13.14 -7.61
N MET A 54 -15.93 -11.96 -7.14
CA MET A 54 -16.25 -11.50 -5.80
C MET A 54 -17.69 -10.96 -5.72
N THR A 55 -18.38 -11.39 -4.67
CA THR A 55 -19.66 -10.80 -4.24
C THR A 55 -19.48 -9.35 -3.82
N LEU A 56 -20.57 -8.57 -3.78
CA LEU A 56 -20.53 -7.20 -3.28
C LEU A 56 -20.04 -7.12 -1.82
N ASN A 57 -20.43 -8.08 -0.98
CA ASN A 57 -20.01 -8.11 0.43
C ASN A 57 -18.51 -8.35 0.57
N GLU A 58 -17.93 -9.26 -0.23
CA GLU A 58 -16.48 -9.47 -0.26
C GLU A 58 -15.75 -8.20 -0.73
N LYS A 59 -16.27 -7.55 -1.78
CA LYS A 59 -15.69 -6.30 -2.30
C LYS A 59 -15.72 -5.18 -1.27
N ILE A 60 -16.86 -4.99 -0.59
CA ILE A 60 -17.01 -3.98 0.46
C ILE A 60 -16.10 -4.32 1.64
N GLY A 61 -16.06 -5.58 2.09
CA GLY A 61 -15.20 -6.02 3.18
C GLY A 61 -13.73 -5.71 2.95
N GLN A 62 -13.25 -5.86 1.70
CA GLN A 62 -11.87 -5.52 1.34
C GLN A 62 -11.49 -4.05 1.59
N LEU A 63 -12.45 -3.14 1.66
CA LEU A 63 -12.21 -1.71 1.90
C LEU A 63 -11.92 -1.41 3.38
N PHE A 64 -12.11 -2.35 4.30
CA PHE A 64 -12.01 -2.09 5.74
C PHE A 64 -10.73 -2.68 6.32
N VAL A 65 -9.97 -1.82 7.02
CA VAL A 65 -8.92 -2.22 7.95
C VAL A 65 -9.38 -1.86 9.36
N THR A 66 -9.42 -2.85 10.25
CA THR A 66 -10.06 -2.71 11.56
C THR A 66 -9.10 -3.00 12.70
N GLY A 67 -9.35 -2.42 13.87
CA GLY A 67 -8.63 -2.82 15.09
C GLY A 67 -8.89 -4.29 15.46
N VAL A 68 -7.95 -4.88 16.21
CA VAL A 68 -8.06 -6.23 16.74
C VAL A 68 -8.60 -6.20 18.16
N SER A 69 -9.60 -7.06 18.44
CA SER A 69 -10.12 -7.26 19.80
C SER A 69 -9.15 -8.07 20.65
N ASN A 70 -9.13 -7.80 21.96
CA ASN A 70 -8.41 -8.64 22.93
C ASN A 70 -8.98 -10.06 23.00
N ASN A 71 -10.22 -10.27 22.54
CA ASN A 71 -10.80 -11.59 22.32
C ASN A 71 -10.49 -12.07 20.89
N GLN A 72 -9.62 -13.08 20.77
CA GLN A 72 -9.20 -13.65 19.49
C GLN A 72 -10.37 -14.26 18.71
N SER A 73 -11.33 -14.91 19.39
CA SER A 73 -12.48 -15.54 18.76
C SER A 73 -13.41 -14.52 18.10
N VAL A 74 -13.63 -13.37 18.76
CA VAL A 74 -14.38 -12.25 18.18
C VAL A 74 -13.70 -11.74 16.91
N THR A 75 -12.38 -11.53 16.96
CA THR A 75 -11.62 -11.05 15.78
C THR A 75 -11.72 -12.05 14.61
N LYS A 76 -11.54 -13.35 14.86
CA LYS A 76 -11.67 -14.39 13.82
C LYS A 76 -13.08 -14.43 13.23
N HIS A 77 -14.10 -14.35 14.09
CA HIS A 77 -15.50 -14.32 13.66
C HIS A 77 -15.76 -13.12 12.76
N ASP A 78 -15.34 -11.92 13.17
CA ASP A 78 -15.58 -10.68 12.43
C ASP A 78 -14.81 -10.66 11.09
N ILE A 79 -13.58 -11.17 11.03
CA ILE A 79 -12.83 -11.37 9.77
C ILE A 79 -13.64 -12.20 8.77
N LYS A 80 -14.18 -13.34 9.21
CA LYS A 80 -14.95 -14.25 8.34
C LYS A 80 -16.29 -13.63 7.94
N LYS A 81 -17.04 -13.10 8.92
CA LYS A 81 -18.40 -12.57 8.74
C LYS A 81 -18.44 -11.35 7.82
N TYR A 82 -17.47 -10.45 7.96
CA TYR A 82 -17.45 -9.17 7.23
C TYR A 82 -16.49 -9.16 6.05
N HIS A 83 -15.81 -10.27 5.76
CA HIS A 83 -14.82 -10.39 4.69
C HIS A 83 -13.74 -9.29 4.74
N LEU A 84 -13.27 -8.97 5.95
CA LEU A 84 -12.39 -7.83 6.20
C LEU A 84 -11.16 -7.85 5.28
N GLY A 85 -10.78 -6.68 4.78
CA GLY A 85 -9.61 -6.49 3.92
C GLY A 85 -8.30 -6.55 4.68
N GLY A 86 -8.32 -6.10 5.93
CA GLY A 86 -7.18 -6.15 6.81
C GLY A 86 -7.50 -5.83 8.26
N ILE A 87 -6.46 -5.90 9.07
CA ILE A 87 -6.48 -5.56 10.49
C ILE A 87 -5.28 -4.67 10.83
N ILE A 88 -5.43 -3.78 11.81
CA ILE A 88 -4.33 -3.01 12.40
C ILE A 88 -4.05 -3.50 13.83
N LEU A 89 -2.76 -3.67 14.13
CA LEU A 89 -2.27 -4.02 15.45
C LEU A 89 -1.77 -2.76 16.17
N MET A 90 -2.35 -2.51 17.32
CA MET A 90 -1.95 -1.46 18.26
C MET A 90 -1.06 -2.05 19.38
N GLY A 91 -0.46 -1.20 20.22
CA GLY A 91 0.47 -1.65 21.25
C GLY A 91 -0.11 -2.70 22.20
N ASN A 92 -1.37 -2.54 22.61
CA ASN A 92 -2.11 -3.51 23.42
C ASN A 92 -2.34 -4.86 22.72
N ASN A 93 -2.13 -4.96 21.41
CA ASN A 93 -2.21 -6.24 20.70
C ASN A 93 -0.89 -7.02 20.73
N PHE A 94 0.25 -6.44 21.13
CA PHE A 94 1.55 -7.14 21.22
C PHE A 94 1.68 -7.92 22.54
N VAL A 95 0.86 -8.96 22.71
CA VAL A 95 0.78 -9.78 23.94
C VAL A 95 1.31 -11.20 23.73
N GLY A 96 1.86 -11.79 24.79
CA GLY A 96 2.42 -13.15 24.80
C GLY A 96 3.90 -13.24 24.39
N THR A 97 4.28 -14.36 23.79
CA THR A 97 5.62 -14.63 23.26
C THR A 97 5.64 -14.49 21.75
N LYS A 98 6.83 -14.36 21.15
CA LYS A 98 6.98 -14.35 19.67
C LYS A 98 6.23 -15.49 18.98
N SER A 99 6.32 -16.71 19.53
CA SER A 99 5.66 -17.89 18.96
C SER A 99 4.14 -17.85 19.08
N SER A 100 3.58 -17.48 20.24
CA SER A 100 2.12 -17.37 20.39
C SER A 100 1.54 -16.22 19.57
N PHE A 101 2.26 -15.11 19.46
CA PHE A 101 1.90 -13.98 18.61
C PHE A 101 1.79 -14.38 17.14
N LYS A 102 2.81 -15.08 16.60
CA LYS A 102 2.80 -15.59 15.21
C LYS A 102 1.66 -16.56 14.96
N ARG A 103 1.42 -17.51 15.88
CA ARG A 103 0.28 -18.45 15.77
C ARG A 103 -1.06 -17.72 15.71
N ARG A 104 -1.23 -16.68 16.52
CA ARG A 104 -2.45 -15.87 16.50
C ARG A 104 -2.64 -15.13 15.18
N LEU A 105 -1.61 -14.46 14.64
CA LEU A 105 -1.71 -13.79 13.34
C LEU A 105 -1.96 -14.80 12.20
N LYS A 106 -1.33 -15.98 12.25
CA LYS A 106 -1.64 -17.08 11.32
C LYS A 106 -3.12 -17.48 11.42
N SER A 107 -3.69 -17.58 12.62
CA SER A 107 -5.12 -17.91 12.80
C SER A 107 -6.07 -16.87 12.21
N TYR A 108 -5.69 -15.58 12.23
CA TYR A 108 -6.45 -14.52 11.57
C TYR A 108 -6.40 -14.67 10.06
N GLN A 109 -5.22 -14.96 9.49
CA GLN A 109 -5.09 -15.23 8.06
C GLN A 109 -5.96 -16.40 7.61
N HIS A 110 -5.96 -17.53 8.33
CA HIS A 110 -6.82 -18.68 7.99
C HIS A 110 -8.33 -18.39 8.10
N SER A 111 -8.72 -17.36 8.85
CA SER A 111 -10.13 -16.99 8.97
C SER A 111 -10.61 -16.16 7.76
N ALA A 112 -9.68 -15.66 6.94
CA ALA A 112 -9.96 -14.79 5.81
C ALA A 112 -10.00 -15.57 4.49
N LYS A 113 -11.03 -15.32 3.66
CA LYS A 113 -11.15 -15.91 2.31
C LYS A 113 -10.18 -15.28 1.30
N ILE A 114 -9.86 -14.01 1.49
CA ILE A 114 -8.81 -13.28 0.77
C ILE A 114 -7.78 -12.90 1.83
N PRO A 115 -6.47 -13.16 1.64
CA PRO A 115 -5.47 -12.86 2.66
C PRO A 115 -5.56 -11.43 3.17
N LEU A 116 -5.43 -11.25 4.48
CA LEU A 116 -5.48 -9.94 5.14
C LEU A 116 -4.19 -9.17 4.90
N THR A 117 -4.33 -7.86 4.71
CA THR A 117 -3.24 -6.97 5.15
C THR A 117 -3.25 -6.93 6.68
N ILE A 118 -2.12 -7.19 7.31
CA ILE A 118 -1.93 -7.05 8.75
C ILE A 118 -0.99 -5.85 8.93
N SER A 119 -1.52 -4.76 9.48
CA SER A 119 -0.82 -3.50 9.59
C SER A 119 -0.45 -3.09 11.01
N THR A 120 0.46 -2.13 11.14
CA THR A 120 0.80 -1.47 12.41
C THR A 120 1.45 -0.10 12.17
N ASP A 121 1.68 0.67 13.23
CA ASP A 121 2.50 1.90 13.18
C ASP A 121 3.89 1.64 13.76
N GLN A 122 4.86 1.27 12.92
CA GLN A 122 6.25 1.08 13.32
C GLN A 122 7.16 2.18 12.76
N GLU A 123 6.88 3.43 13.15
CA GLU A 123 7.71 4.59 12.76
C GLU A 123 9.09 4.55 13.45
N GLY A 124 9.11 4.12 14.71
CA GLY A 124 10.24 4.27 15.63
C GLY A 124 10.02 5.45 16.61
N GLY A 125 10.84 5.54 17.65
CA GLY A 125 10.69 6.57 18.67
C GLY A 125 9.37 6.44 19.45
N THR A 126 8.62 7.54 19.54
CA THR A 126 7.35 7.61 20.29
C THR A 126 6.21 6.81 19.64
N VAL A 127 6.31 6.47 18.36
CA VAL A 127 5.35 5.62 17.65
C VAL A 127 6.02 4.34 17.18
N SER A 128 6.08 3.37 18.09
CA SER A 128 6.70 2.06 17.88
C SER A 128 5.85 0.99 18.56
N ARG A 129 5.09 0.19 17.79
CA ARG A 129 4.30 -0.91 18.40
C ARG A 129 5.15 -2.12 18.76
N LEU A 130 6.27 -2.36 18.06
CA LEU A 130 7.24 -3.39 18.43
C LEU A 130 7.86 -3.15 19.81
N SER A 131 7.97 -1.88 20.24
CA SER A 131 8.45 -1.53 21.60
C SER A 131 7.52 -1.99 22.72
N ALA A 132 6.25 -2.31 22.41
CA ALA A 132 5.26 -2.64 23.44
C ALA A 132 5.57 -3.96 24.15
N ASN A 133 6.37 -4.86 23.56
CA ASN A 133 6.70 -6.14 24.19
C ASN A 133 8.01 -6.76 23.66
N LYS A 134 9.09 -6.68 24.46
CA LYS A 134 10.39 -7.32 24.14
C LYS A 134 10.34 -8.83 23.97
N ARG A 135 9.37 -9.56 24.56
CA ARG A 135 9.24 -11.01 24.38
C ARG A 135 8.78 -11.39 22.96
N ILE A 136 8.27 -10.43 22.19
CA ILE A 136 7.88 -10.60 20.78
C ILE A 136 8.95 -10.03 19.85
N SER A 137 9.39 -8.80 20.12
CA SER A 137 10.23 -8.03 19.21
C SER A 137 11.74 -8.09 19.52
N GLY A 138 12.12 -8.56 20.71
CA GLY A 138 13.50 -8.55 21.21
C GLY A 138 13.97 -7.20 21.77
N HIS A 139 13.20 -6.13 21.63
CA HIS A 139 13.62 -4.77 22.01
C HIS A 139 12.49 -3.99 22.66
N ASN A 140 12.81 -3.24 23.73
CA ASN A 140 11.89 -2.27 24.32
C ASN A 140 11.92 -0.92 23.60
N TYR A 141 12.91 -0.69 22.72
CA TYR A 141 13.11 0.61 22.09
C TYR A 141 13.61 0.50 20.66
N TYR A 142 13.07 1.37 19.81
CA TYR A 142 13.46 1.55 18.40
C TYR A 142 13.71 3.05 18.18
N LEU A 143 14.79 3.39 17.46
CA LEU A 143 15.15 4.79 17.20
C LEU A 143 14.04 5.49 16.40
N SER A 144 13.83 6.78 16.66
CA SER A 144 13.07 7.63 15.74
C SER A 144 13.90 7.91 14.47
N PRO A 145 13.26 8.32 13.35
CA PRO A 145 13.98 8.77 12.17
C PRO A 145 14.97 9.91 12.46
N GLN A 146 14.63 10.83 13.36
CA GLN A 146 15.55 11.91 13.79
C GLN A 146 16.78 11.37 14.50
N GLN A 147 16.58 10.47 15.47
CA GLN A 147 17.68 9.90 16.25
C GLN A 147 18.58 9.03 15.38
N ALA A 148 18.00 8.24 14.48
CA ALA A 148 18.77 7.46 13.52
C ALA A 148 19.60 8.37 12.61
N LEU A 149 19.02 9.45 12.10
CA LEU A 149 19.74 10.43 11.29
C LEU A 149 20.88 11.09 12.07
N HIS A 150 20.65 11.48 13.33
CA HIS A 150 21.68 12.07 14.18
C HIS A 150 22.83 11.09 14.47
N ARG A 151 22.52 9.83 14.76
CA ARG A 151 23.53 8.82 15.15
C ARG A 151 24.39 8.31 14.01
N GLY A 152 23.92 8.36 12.76
CA GLY A 152 24.69 7.79 11.66
C GLY A 152 24.17 8.14 10.26
N GLY A 153 23.54 9.30 10.14
CA GLY A 153 23.03 9.82 8.88
C GLY A 153 22.00 8.92 8.21
N MET A 154 21.85 9.09 6.89
CA MET A 154 20.90 8.31 6.11
C MET A 154 21.21 6.80 6.14
N LYS A 155 22.47 6.39 6.24
CA LYS A 155 22.84 4.96 6.35
C LYS A 155 22.17 4.32 7.57
N LYS A 156 22.19 4.99 8.72
CA LYS A 156 21.54 4.50 9.94
C LYS A 156 20.02 4.47 9.80
N VAL A 157 19.41 5.52 9.23
CA VAL A 157 17.96 5.57 8.94
C VAL A 157 17.51 4.39 8.08
N LEU A 158 18.23 4.09 7.00
CA LEU A 158 17.88 2.97 6.11
C LEU A 158 18.08 1.61 6.79
N SER A 159 19.13 1.46 7.61
CA SER A 159 19.35 0.23 8.40
C SER A 159 18.23 0.00 9.42
N MET A 160 17.75 1.08 10.05
CA MET A 160 16.64 1.04 11.00
C MET A 160 15.36 0.56 10.32
N TYR A 161 14.98 1.17 9.19
CA TYR A 161 13.78 0.75 8.46
C TYR A 161 13.85 -0.67 7.93
N ARG A 162 14.99 -1.10 7.37
CA ARG A 162 15.17 -2.51 6.95
C ARG A 162 15.03 -3.47 8.12
N TYR A 163 15.65 -3.15 9.24
CA TYR A 163 15.58 -3.99 10.44
C TYR A 163 14.15 -4.11 10.96
N GLN A 164 13.45 -2.98 11.13
CA GLN A 164 12.06 -2.93 11.58
C GLN A 164 11.14 -3.71 10.63
N ALA A 165 11.21 -3.44 9.32
CA ALA A 165 10.37 -4.12 8.33
C ALA A 165 10.64 -5.63 8.27
N LYS A 166 11.91 -6.06 8.38
CA LYS A 166 12.26 -7.48 8.48
C LYS A 166 11.66 -8.13 9.73
N GLN A 167 11.67 -7.45 10.88
CA GLN A 167 11.02 -7.95 12.09
C GLN A 167 9.50 -8.07 11.90
N LEU A 168 8.85 -7.03 11.38
CA LEU A 168 7.41 -7.06 11.07
C LEU A 168 7.05 -8.24 10.17
N HIS A 169 7.76 -8.40 9.05
CA HIS A 169 7.54 -9.51 8.13
C HIS A 169 7.71 -10.87 8.83
N SER A 170 8.75 -11.03 9.66
CA SER A 170 9.01 -12.28 10.40
C SER A 170 7.90 -12.66 11.39
N LEU A 171 7.11 -11.67 11.83
CA LEU A 171 5.96 -11.84 12.71
C LEU A 171 4.65 -12.10 11.94
N GLY A 172 4.63 -11.88 10.63
CA GLY A 172 3.44 -11.96 9.77
C GLY A 172 2.71 -10.63 9.57
N ILE A 173 3.34 -9.50 9.95
CA ILE A 173 2.85 -8.15 9.67
C ILE A 173 3.41 -7.73 8.30
N ASN A 174 2.53 -7.26 7.41
CA ASN A 174 2.86 -7.07 5.99
C ASN A 174 2.53 -5.66 5.47
N TRP A 175 2.06 -4.76 6.34
CA TRP A 175 1.83 -3.36 5.99
C TRP A 175 2.25 -2.42 7.12
N ASP A 176 3.24 -1.56 6.90
CA ASP A 176 3.67 -0.58 7.89
C ASP A 176 3.13 0.81 7.53
N PHE A 177 2.58 1.49 8.53
CA PHE A 177 2.17 2.89 8.42
C PHE A 177 3.36 3.81 8.66
N ALA A 178 4.40 3.62 7.86
CA ALA A 178 5.65 4.39 7.83
C ALA A 178 6.22 4.40 6.40
N PRO A 179 7.04 5.40 6.03
CA PRO A 179 7.57 6.49 6.84
C PRO A 179 6.65 7.74 6.92
N VAL A 180 6.83 8.54 7.97
CA VAL A 180 6.23 9.89 8.06
C VAL A 180 6.88 10.83 7.05
N ALA A 181 6.07 11.37 6.15
CA ALA A 181 6.43 12.33 5.09
C ALA A 181 6.18 13.80 5.49
N ASP A 182 5.57 14.03 6.66
CA ASP A 182 5.35 15.36 7.20
C ASP A 182 6.65 16.12 7.44
N VAL A 183 6.56 17.45 7.35
CA VAL A 183 7.67 18.37 7.64
C VAL A 183 7.19 19.36 8.68
N SER A 184 7.81 19.33 9.86
CA SER A 184 7.71 20.39 10.85
C SER A 184 9.10 20.95 11.14
N LEU A 185 9.20 22.26 11.22
CA LEU A 185 10.42 22.97 11.60
C LEU A 185 10.39 23.43 13.07
N HIS A 186 9.23 23.36 13.73
CA HIS A 186 9.04 23.78 15.11
C HIS A 186 8.94 22.57 16.02
N LYS A 187 9.78 22.53 17.06
CA LYS A 187 9.82 21.46 18.06
C LYS A 187 8.51 21.31 18.84
N SER A 188 7.77 22.40 18.99
CA SER A 188 6.47 22.42 19.67
C SER A 188 5.33 21.84 18.84
N SER A 189 5.51 21.61 17.53
CA SER A 189 4.47 20.99 16.70
C SER A 189 4.28 19.54 17.11
N PHE A 190 3.02 19.11 17.24
CA PHE A 190 2.62 17.74 17.54
C PHE A 190 3.39 16.66 16.76
N ILE A 191 3.59 16.88 15.45
CA ILE A 191 4.20 15.88 14.57
C ILE A 191 5.74 15.86 14.66
N TYR A 192 6.39 16.87 15.26
CA TYR A 192 7.81 17.13 15.08
C TYR A 192 8.67 15.90 15.38
N ASP A 193 8.56 15.31 16.56
CA ASP A 193 9.37 14.16 17.00
C ASP A 193 9.22 12.91 16.13
N ARG A 194 8.11 12.82 15.38
CA ARG A 194 7.81 11.73 14.43
C ARG A 194 8.40 11.98 13.04
N THR A 195 8.66 13.24 12.67
CA THR A 195 9.31 13.59 11.40
C THR A 195 10.80 13.23 11.42
N ILE A 196 11.51 13.45 10.32
CA ILE A 196 12.98 13.39 10.31
C ILE A 196 13.67 14.70 10.78
N GLY A 197 12.90 15.70 11.22
CA GLY A 197 13.45 16.95 11.78
C GLY A 197 14.23 17.79 10.76
N LYS A 198 13.91 17.66 9.46
CA LYS A 198 14.53 18.41 8.37
C LYS A 198 13.47 19.04 7.46
N GLY A 199 13.87 20.05 6.70
CA GLY A 199 13.01 20.72 5.72
C GLY A 199 12.70 19.87 4.47
N TYR A 200 11.76 20.36 3.65
CA TYR A 200 11.14 19.62 2.54
C TYR A 200 12.12 18.93 1.58
N ALA A 201 13.24 19.57 1.22
CA ALA A 201 14.22 18.96 0.30
C ALA A 201 14.92 17.73 0.91
N LYS A 202 15.38 17.83 2.17
CA LYS A 202 16.02 16.72 2.89
C LYS A 202 15.00 15.62 3.20
N THR A 203 13.78 15.98 3.59
CA THR A 203 12.68 15.02 3.79
C THR A 203 12.32 14.29 2.49
N SER A 204 12.34 14.97 1.33
CA SER A 204 12.11 14.31 0.04
C SER A 204 13.16 13.25 -0.27
N LYS A 205 14.46 13.54 -0.05
CA LYS A 205 15.55 12.57 -0.22
C LYS A 205 15.41 11.39 0.75
N TYR A 206 15.05 11.69 2.00
CA TYR A 206 14.76 10.69 3.02
C TYR A 206 13.62 9.75 2.60
N ILE A 207 12.48 10.28 2.18
CA ILE A 207 11.32 9.49 1.75
C ILE A 207 11.67 8.63 0.53
N ALA A 208 12.34 9.22 -0.46
CA ALA A 208 12.72 8.51 -1.68
C ALA A 208 13.58 7.27 -1.40
N ALA A 209 14.42 7.30 -0.36
CA ALA A 209 15.29 6.20 0.04
C ALA A 209 14.64 5.25 1.07
N SER A 210 13.81 5.75 1.99
CA SER A 210 13.19 4.94 3.05
C SER A 210 12.07 4.04 2.53
N VAL A 211 11.28 4.49 1.55
CA VAL A 211 10.23 3.68 0.92
C VAL A 211 10.75 2.33 0.41
N PRO A 212 11.76 2.27 -0.49
CA PRO A 212 12.30 0.99 -0.94
C PRO A 212 13.03 0.22 0.16
N ALA A 213 13.53 0.87 1.22
CA ALA A 213 14.16 0.18 2.34
C ALA A 213 13.16 -0.66 3.14
N ILE A 214 11.91 -0.19 3.28
CA ILE A 214 10.80 -0.95 3.88
C ILE A 214 10.30 -2.02 2.89
N GLN A 215 9.94 -1.60 1.67
CA GLN A 215 9.28 -2.48 0.69
C GLN A 215 10.12 -3.68 0.26
N LYS A 216 11.45 -3.55 0.21
CA LYS A 216 12.36 -4.68 -0.08
C LYS A 216 12.34 -5.78 1.00
N GLN A 217 11.66 -5.57 2.13
CA GLN A 217 11.47 -6.58 3.17
C GLN A 217 10.07 -7.23 3.12
N HIS A 218 9.36 -7.11 1.99
CA HIS A 218 8.00 -7.64 1.79
C HIS A 218 6.95 -7.06 2.76
N VAL A 219 7.11 -5.79 3.11
CA VAL A 219 6.16 -5.02 3.91
C VAL A 219 5.75 -3.79 3.11
N ALA A 220 4.45 -3.59 2.90
CA ALA A 220 3.95 -2.39 2.22
C ALA A 220 4.32 -1.13 3.02
N ALA A 221 4.77 -0.08 2.35
CA ALA A 221 5.09 1.20 2.98
C ALA A 221 3.96 2.23 2.77
N THR A 222 3.75 3.10 3.76
CA THR A 222 2.72 4.14 3.73
C THR A 222 3.31 5.50 4.02
N LEU A 223 3.20 6.44 3.07
CA LEU A 223 3.50 7.84 3.39
C LEU A 223 2.37 8.43 4.22
N LYS A 224 2.73 9.17 5.27
CA LYS A 224 1.73 9.88 6.07
C LYS A 224 2.22 11.22 6.62
N HIS A 225 1.36 12.22 6.81
CA HIS A 225 -0.09 12.18 6.60
C HIS A 225 -0.45 13.20 5.52
N PHE A 226 -0.87 12.74 4.34
CA PHE A 226 -1.23 13.61 3.22
C PHE A 226 -2.42 14.50 3.62
N PRO A 227 -2.42 15.81 3.32
CA PRO A 227 -1.50 16.56 2.45
C PRO A 227 -0.24 17.14 3.10
N GLY A 228 0.03 16.81 4.36
CA GLY A 228 1.15 17.32 5.15
C GLY A 228 0.66 18.09 6.37
N TYR A 229 0.93 17.55 7.56
CA TYR A 229 0.51 18.11 8.84
C TYR A 229 1.10 19.50 9.10
N GLY A 230 2.35 19.72 8.71
CA GLY A 230 3.04 20.99 8.95
C GLY A 230 3.07 21.33 10.44
N SER A 231 2.55 22.51 10.76
CA SER A 231 2.35 23.01 12.14
C SER A 231 0.91 22.89 12.64
N ALA A 232 0.07 22.06 12.01
CA ALA A 232 -1.31 21.86 12.45
C ALA A 232 -1.36 21.24 13.86
N ALA A 233 -2.43 21.52 14.59
CA ALA A 233 -2.72 20.92 15.90
C ALA A 233 -3.13 19.45 15.78
N ASP A 234 -3.08 18.71 16.89
CA ASP A 234 -3.44 17.30 16.93
C ASP A 234 -4.93 17.07 16.57
N THR A 235 -5.18 16.16 15.63
CA THR A 235 -6.52 15.79 15.13
C THR A 235 -7.13 14.63 15.91
N HIS A 236 -6.35 13.98 16.79
CA HIS A 236 -6.87 12.98 17.71
C HIS A 236 -7.81 13.60 18.75
N THR A 237 -7.48 14.81 19.23
CA THR A 237 -8.15 15.50 20.34
C THR A 237 -9.06 16.65 19.91
N GLY A 238 -9.12 16.95 18.61
CA GLY A 238 -9.90 18.08 18.12
C GLY A 238 -9.84 18.22 16.60
N SER A 239 -10.50 19.26 16.08
CA SER A 239 -10.36 19.62 14.67
C SER A 239 -9.15 20.52 14.50
N ALA A 240 -8.33 20.25 13.48
CA ALA A 240 -7.22 21.12 13.11
C ALA A 240 -7.44 21.65 11.70
N ALA A 241 -7.20 22.94 11.51
CA ALA A 241 -7.35 23.58 10.21
C ALA A 241 -6.11 24.40 9.87
N VAL A 242 -5.78 24.44 8.59
CA VAL A 242 -4.63 25.21 8.09
C VAL A 242 -5.10 26.20 7.03
N ASN A 243 -4.62 27.43 7.12
CA ASN A 243 -4.97 28.52 6.21
C ASN A 243 -3.89 28.75 5.13
N ARG A 244 -3.36 27.65 4.58
CA ARG A 244 -2.29 27.70 3.55
C ARG A 244 -2.90 27.56 2.16
N SER A 245 -2.37 28.29 1.18
CA SER A 245 -2.81 28.19 -0.21
C SER A 245 -2.39 26.87 -0.87
N LEU A 246 -3.11 26.44 -1.91
CA LEU A 246 -2.71 25.27 -2.71
C LEU A 246 -1.31 25.42 -3.31
N ARG A 247 -0.92 26.63 -3.72
CA ARG A 247 0.44 26.94 -4.21
C ARG A 247 1.50 26.65 -3.13
N SER A 248 1.21 26.94 -1.87
CA SER A 248 2.09 26.61 -0.74
C SER A 248 2.25 25.10 -0.61
N PHE A 249 1.15 24.32 -0.58
CA PHE A 249 1.22 22.86 -0.53
C PHE A 249 1.99 22.26 -1.72
N LYS A 250 1.71 22.72 -2.95
CA LYS A 250 2.37 22.24 -4.17
C LYS A 250 3.88 22.49 -4.17
N SER A 251 4.32 23.63 -3.66
CA SER A 251 5.75 24.02 -3.61
C SER A 251 6.48 23.46 -2.37
N LYS A 252 5.76 23.02 -1.34
CA LYS A 252 6.32 22.57 -0.06
C LYS A 252 5.90 21.13 0.25
N ASP A 253 4.78 20.96 0.95
CA ASP A 253 4.35 19.70 1.57
C ASP A 253 4.16 18.56 0.57
N PHE A 254 3.84 18.84 -0.69
CA PHE A 254 3.72 17.80 -1.72
C PHE A 254 5.06 17.24 -2.16
N ARG A 255 6.19 17.89 -1.88
CA ARG A 255 7.52 17.44 -2.35
C ARG A 255 7.89 16.06 -1.79
N PRO A 256 7.80 15.77 -0.48
CA PRO A 256 8.05 14.42 0.03
C PRO A 256 7.08 13.37 -0.52
N PHE A 257 5.79 13.69 -0.69
CA PHE A 257 4.83 12.77 -1.29
C PHE A 257 5.16 12.45 -2.74
N LYS A 258 5.48 13.46 -3.57
CA LYS A 258 5.95 13.26 -4.96
C LYS A 258 7.18 12.36 -5.00
N ALA A 259 8.14 12.57 -4.09
CA ALA A 259 9.35 11.76 -4.01
C ALA A 259 9.03 10.28 -3.71
N GLY A 260 8.16 10.00 -2.73
CA GLY A 260 7.77 8.62 -2.42
C GLY A 260 6.89 7.97 -3.48
N ILE A 261 6.02 8.74 -4.16
CA ILE A 261 5.25 8.25 -5.33
C ILE A 261 6.21 7.84 -6.45
N LYS A 262 7.23 8.67 -6.76
CA LYS A 262 8.26 8.34 -7.75
C LYS A 262 9.08 7.09 -7.35
N SER A 263 9.30 6.89 -6.05
CA SER A 263 9.94 5.67 -5.53
C SER A 263 9.02 4.44 -5.46
N GLY A 264 7.76 4.55 -5.93
CA GLY A 264 6.83 3.43 -6.01
C GLY A 264 6.23 3.02 -4.66
N VAL A 265 5.89 3.99 -3.82
CA VAL A 265 5.22 3.72 -2.53
C VAL A 265 3.88 3.00 -2.72
N ASP A 266 3.59 2.03 -1.86
CA ASP A 266 2.38 1.21 -1.94
C ASP A 266 1.11 1.97 -1.56
N SER A 267 1.17 2.74 -0.47
CA SER A 267 0.03 3.48 0.07
C SER A 267 0.36 4.88 0.56
N VAL A 268 -0.68 5.70 0.65
CA VAL A 268 -0.62 7.03 1.26
C VAL A 268 -1.81 7.20 2.20
N MET A 269 -1.53 7.60 3.44
CA MET A 269 -2.55 7.88 4.45
C MET A 269 -2.97 9.35 4.42
N VAL A 270 -4.28 9.59 4.43
CA VAL A 270 -4.87 10.94 4.40
C VAL A 270 -5.36 11.35 5.78
N THR A 271 -4.85 12.48 6.28
CA THR A 271 -5.20 13.02 7.61
C THR A 271 -6.59 13.66 7.65
N HIS A 272 -6.96 14.20 8.81
CA HIS A 272 -8.23 14.87 9.09
C HIS A 272 -8.09 16.38 9.28
N ILE A 273 -6.95 16.98 8.89
CA ILE A 273 -6.82 18.43 8.87
C ILE A 273 -7.76 19.04 7.81
N ILE A 274 -8.28 20.23 8.08
CA ILE A 274 -9.11 21.00 7.15
C ILE A 274 -8.22 22.00 6.39
N LEU A 275 -8.29 21.97 5.06
CA LEU A 275 -7.53 22.89 4.21
C LEU A 275 -8.44 24.05 3.81
N LYS A 276 -8.43 25.13 4.62
CA LYS A 276 -9.39 26.25 4.50
C LYS A 276 -9.46 26.88 3.10
N LYS A 277 -8.37 26.84 2.34
CA LYS A 277 -8.29 27.43 0.99
C LYS A 277 -8.60 26.44 -0.15
N ILE A 278 -9.02 25.21 0.16
CA ILE A 278 -9.33 24.16 -0.84
C ILE A 278 -10.72 23.58 -0.59
N ASP A 279 -10.95 23.07 0.62
CA ASP A 279 -12.24 22.60 1.09
C ASP A 279 -12.42 23.01 2.57
N PRO A 280 -13.00 24.18 2.85
CA PRO A 280 -13.05 24.73 4.20
C PRO A 280 -13.97 23.98 5.16
N HIS A 281 -14.84 23.11 4.63
CA HIS A 281 -15.85 22.44 5.44
C HIS A 281 -15.45 21.02 5.83
N LYS A 282 -14.59 20.38 5.04
CA LYS A 282 -14.32 18.94 5.17
C LYS A 282 -12.88 18.67 5.62
N PRO A 283 -12.69 17.76 6.59
CA PRO A 283 -11.39 17.11 6.80
C PRO A 283 -10.87 16.50 5.49
N ALA A 284 -9.56 16.52 5.27
CA ALA A 284 -8.95 16.06 4.01
C ALA A 284 -9.36 14.63 3.62
N SER A 285 -9.46 13.71 4.59
CA SER A 285 -9.93 12.33 4.37
C SER A 285 -11.39 12.22 3.94
N LEU A 286 -12.21 13.25 4.14
CA LEU A 286 -13.62 13.32 3.75
C LEU A 286 -13.85 14.27 2.55
N SER A 287 -12.80 14.96 2.09
CA SER A 287 -12.88 15.88 0.96
C SER A 287 -12.49 15.19 -0.34
N LYS A 288 -13.45 15.12 -1.27
CA LYS A 288 -13.16 14.70 -2.65
C LYS A 288 -12.16 15.63 -3.33
N LYS A 289 -12.15 16.93 -2.99
CA LYS A 289 -11.21 17.92 -3.54
C LYS A 289 -9.78 17.62 -3.08
N ASP A 290 -9.58 17.37 -1.79
CA ASP A 290 -8.24 17.08 -1.25
C ASP A 290 -7.71 15.73 -1.74
N ILE A 291 -8.55 14.69 -1.80
CA ILE A 291 -8.15 13.38 -2.36
C ILE A 291 -7.87 13.47 -3.87
N HIS A 292 -8.55 14.36 -4.59
CA HIS A 292 -8.26 14.62 -6.01
C HIS A 292 -6.82 15.10 -6.20
N LEU A 293 -6.30 15.95 -5.31
CA LEU A 293 -4.92 16.42 -5.38
C LEU A 293 -3.93 15.25 -5.34
N LEU A 294 -4.17 14.26 -4.47
CA LEU A 294 -3.33 13.07 -4.42
C LEU A 294 -3.50 12.17 -5.66
N ARG A 295 -4.75 11.85 -6.00
CA ARG A 295 -5.07 10.86 -7.05
C ARG A 295 -4.76 11.37 -8.45
N LYS A 296 -5.01 12.66 -8.72
CA LYS A 296 -4.92 13.28 -10.05
C LYS A 296 -3.71 14.20 -10.15
N ASP A 297 -3.61 15.25 -9.33
CA ASP A 297 -2.50 16.22 -9.45
C ASP A 297 -1.13 15.58 -9.17
N LEU A 298 -1.04 14.67 -8.20
CA LEU A 298 0.19 13.92 -7.91
C LEU A 298 0.28 12.58 -8.65
N GLY A 299 -0.77 12.20 -9.39
CA GLY A 299 -0.80 10.98 -10.19
C GLY A 299 -0.69 9.68 -9.41
N PHE A 300 -0.97 9.67 -8.09
CA PHE A 300 -0.78 8.48 -7.26
C PHE A 300 -1.70 7.34 -7.69
N LYS A 301 -1.15 6.14 -7.94
CA LYS A 301 -1.91 4.97 -8.42
C LYS A 301 -2.14 3.88 -7.36
N GLY A 302 -1.39 3.93 -6.26
CA GLY A 302 -1.50 2.98 -5.15
C GLY A 302 -2.72 3.20 -4.26
N VAL A 303 -2.69 2.56 -3.09
CA VAL A 303 -3.82 2.55 -2.14
C VAL A 303 -3.86 3.86 -1.35
N ILE A 304 -4.99 4.56 -1.42
CA ILE A 304 -5.28 5.69 -0.52
C ILE A 304 -6.00 5.12 0.71
N VAL A 305 -5.44 5.31 1.88
CA VAL A 305 -6.02 4.89 3.16
C VAL A 305 -6.38 6.12 3.99
N SER A 306 -7.53 6.11 4.66
CA SER A 306 -7.83 7.16 5.63
C SER A 306 -6.94 6.99 6.87
N ASP A 307 -6.64 8.09 7.55
CA ASP A 307 -6.32 8.00 8.98
C ASP A 307 -7.54 7.49 9.76
N SER A 308 -7.37 7.18 11.06
CA SER A 308 -8.39 6.51 11.86
C SER A 308 -9.69 7.32 11.91
N LEU A 309 -10.76 6.77 11.35
CA LEU A 309 -12.07 7.43 11.32
C LEU A 309 -12.69 7.58 12.73
N GLN A 310 -12.08 6.99 13.77
CA GLN A 310 -12.45 7.20 15.18
C GLN A 310 -11.88 8.48 15.78
N MET A 311 -10.96 9.17 15.12
CA MET A 311 -10.40 10.42 15.61
C MET A 311 -11.47 11.50 15.77
N GLN A 312 -11.31 12.34 16.79
CA GLN A 312 -12.33 13.31 17.20
C GLN A 312 -12.69 14.32 16.11
N ALA A 313 -11.73 14.72 15.26
CA ALA A 313 -11.98 15.57 14.09
C ALA A 313 -13.09 15.01 13.18
N VAL A 314 -12.98 13.74 12.81
CA VAL A 314 -13.95 13.05 11.94
C VAL A 314 -15.24 12.77 12.70
N GLY A 315 -15.15 12.36 13.97
CA GLY A 315 -16.32 12.13 14.81
C GLY A 315 -17.20 13.37 14.97
N ASN A 316 -16.60 14.54 15.20
CA ASN A 316 -17.29 15.82 15.31
C ASN A 316 -17.96 16.21 13.98
N TYR A 317 -17.24 16.09 12.86
CA TYR A 317 -17.79 16.37 11.53
C TYR A 317 -18.98 15.45 11.22
N ALA A 318 -18.83 14.14 11.43
CA ALA A 318 -19.87 13.15 11.14
C ALA A 318 -21.16 13.40 11.93
N ARG A 319 -21.04 13.74 13.22
CA ARG A 319 -22.19 14.09 14.08
C ARG A 319 -22.88 15.37 13.60
N SER A 320 -22.12 16.45 13.42
CA SER A 320 -22.67 17.76 13.03
C SER A 320 -23.34 17.75 11.65
N HIS A 321 -22.91 16.87 10.74
CA HIS A 321 -23.44 16.78 9.38
C HIS A 321 -24.38 15.59 9.17
N HIS A 322 -24.68 14.81 10.22
CA HIS A 322 -25.52 13.60 10.15
C HIS A 322 -25.09 12.61 9.05
N VAL A 323 -23.78 12.38 8.91
CA VAL A 323 -23.22 11.45 7.90
C VAL A 323 -22.52 10.25 8.52
N TYR A 324 -22.58 9.12 7.83
CA TYR A 324 -21.70 7.98 8.14
C TYR A 324 -20.28 8.26 7.63
N ARG A 325 -19.33 8.38 8.56
CA ARG A 325 -17.90 8.68 8.28
C ARG A 325 -17.28 7.73 7.24
N ASP A 326 -17.57 6.44 7.32
CA ASP A 326 -17.03 5.41 6.41
C ASP A 326 -17.53 5.64 4.97
N VAL A 327 -18.83 5.96 4.82
CA VAL A 327 -19.44 6.29 3.52
C VAL A 327 -18.90 7.61 2.99
N ALA A 328 -18.76 8.63 3.83
CA ALA A 328 -18.22 9.93 3.45
C ALA A 328 -16.75 9.80 2.97
N ALA A 329 -15.92 9.08 3.72
CA ALA A 329 -14.53 8.82 3.36
C ALA A 329 -14.41 8.02 2.06
N PHE A 330 -15.24 7.00 1.86
CA PHE A 330 -15.22 6.25 0.60
C PHE A 330 -15.65 7.12 -0.59
N LYS A 331 -16.73 7.90 -0.45
CA LYS A 331 -17.20 8.85 -1.49
C LYS A 331 -16.16 9.92 -1.83
N ALA A 332 -15.31 10.30 -0.87
CA ALA A 332 -14.21 11.21 -1.11
C ALA A 332 -13.11 10.60 -1.99
N GLY A 333 -12.93 9.27 -1.95
CA GLY A 333 -12.02 8.52 -2.81
C GLY A 333 -10.93 7.74 -2.08
N ASN A 334 -11.06 7.52 -0.77
CA ASN A 334 -10.23 6.54 -0.06
C ASN A 334 -10.54 5.14 -0.58
N ASP A 335 -9.50 4.34 -0.81
CA ASP A 335 -9.66 2.92 -1.16
C ASP A 335 -9.84 2.08 0.11
N VAL A 336 -9.11 2.40 1.18
CA VAL A 336 -9.17 1.72 2.47
C VAL A 336 -9.65 2.67 3.57
N LEU A 337 -10.56 2.18 4.39
CA LEU A 337 -11.16 2.84 5.54
C LEU A 337 -10.56 2.24 6.81
N LEU A 338 -9.74 3.03 7.50
CA LEU A 338 -9.18 2.65 8.80
C LEU A 338 -10.22 2.97 9.88
N THR A 339 -10.91 1.95 10.40
CA THR A 339 -12.07 2.16 11.27
C THR A 339 -12.32 0.98 12.23
N SER A 340 -12.65 1.25 13.48
CA SER A 340 -13.15 0.24 14.42
C SER A 340 -14.65 0.01 14.34
N ASP A 341 -15.38 0.83 13.57
CA ASP A 341 -16.85 0.84 13.49
C ASP A 341 -17.40 0.13 12.25
N TYR A 342 -16.66 -0.87 11.77
CA TYR A 342 -16.98 -1.63 10.56
C TYR A 342 -18.35 -2.33 10.63
N LYS A 343 -18.82 -2.71 11.83
CA LYS A 343 -20.14 -3.34 12.03
C LYS A 343 -21.29 -2.44 11.60
N ARG A 344 -21.13 -1.12 11.71
CA ARG A 344 -22.08 -0.12 11.16
C ARG A 344 -21.64 0.35 9.77
N GLY A 345 -20.36 0.59 9.57
CA GLY A 345 -19.81 1.12 8.31
C GLY A 345 -20.10 0.23 7.10
N ILE A 346 -19.93 -1.09 7.21
CA ILE A 346 -20.13 -2.04 6.10
C ILE A 346 -21.59 -2.06 5.62
N PRO A 347 -22.61 -2.27 6.49
CA PRO A 347 -24.00 -2.17 6.09
C PRO A 347 -24.37 -0.83 5.47
N GLN A 348 -23.85 0.28 5.97
CA GLN A 348 -24.14 1.61 5.44
C GLN A 348 -23.50 1.85 4.08
N LEU A 349 -22.29 1.36 3.85
CA LEU A 349 -21.67 1.42 2.53
C LEU A 349 -22.42 0.56 1.52
N ARG A 350 -22.90 -0.61 1.93
CA ARG A 350 -23.79 -1.45 1.10
C ARG A 350 -25.09 -0.72 0.75
N ARG A 351 -25.72 -0.04 1.71
CA ARG A 351 -26.92 0.77 1.48
C ARG A 351 -26.63 1.94 0.54
N ALA A 352 -25.47 2.60 0.67
CA ALA A 352 -25.06 3.66 -0.24
C ALA A 352 -24.89 3.16 -1.69
N VAL A 353 -24.44 1.92 -1.89
CA VAL A 353 -24.41 1.27 -3.21
C VAL A 353 -25.82 1.00 -3.74
N ALA A 354 -26.69 0.41 -2.92
CA ALA A 354 -28.09 0.14 -3.30
C ALA A 354 -28.84 1.44 -3.69
N ASN A 355 -28.58 2.52 -2.97
CA ASN A 355 -29.15 3.85 -3.23
C ASN A 355 -28.43 4.63 -4.35
N LYS A 356 -27.53 4.00 -5.11
CA LYS A 356 -26.74 4.61 -6.21
C LYS A 356 -25.88 5.82 -5.78
N GLN A 357 -25.65 6.01 -4.48
CA GLN A 357 -24.75 7.06 -3.97
C GLN A 357 -23.27 6.69 -4.13
N VAL A 358 -22.99 5.39 -4.28
CA VAL A 358 -21.68 4.81 -4.55
C VAL A 358 -21.82 3.80 -5.68
N SER A 359 -20.99 3.92 -6.72
CA SER A 359 -21.03 2.98 -7.84
C SER A 359 -20.21 1.71 -7.56
N VAL A 360 -20.68 0.56 -8.06
CA VAL A 360 -19.89 -0.68 -8.05
C VAL A 360 -18.58 -0.52 -8.82
N LYS A 361 -18.54 0.34 -9.86
CA LYS A 361 -17.31 0.70 -10.57
C LYS A 361 -16.26 1.32 -9.65
N GLN A 362 -16.67 2.22 -8.75
CA GLN A 362 -15.76 2.81 -7.76
C GLN A 362 -15.26 1.76 -6.77
N ILE A 363 -16.15 0.89 -6.26
CA ILE A 363 -15.79 -0.24 -5.40
C ILE A 363 -14.74 -1.13 -6.08
N ASN A 364 -14.99 -1.57 -7.31
CA ASN A 364 -14.08 -2.42 -8.07
C ASN A 364 -12.72 -1.74 -8.30
N ALA A 365 -12.69 -0.43 -8.55
CA ALA A 365 -11.43 0.31 -8.74
C ALA A 365 -10.58 0.32 -7.45
N SER A 366 -11.20 0.50 -6.29
CA SER A 366 -10.50 0.45 -5.00
C SER A 366 -10.04 -0.97 -4.65
N VAL A 367 -10.92 -1.97 -4.82
CA VAL A 367 -10.55 -3.39 -4.62
C VAL A 367 -9.39 -3.79 -5.52
N LYS A 368 -9.35 -3.35 -6.78
CA LYS A 368 -8.22 -3.61 -7.68
C LYS A 368 -6.90 -3.10 -7.12
N ARG A 369 -6.86 -1.88 -6.58
CA ARG A 369 -5.63 -1.34 -5.96
C ARG A 369 -5.21 -2.13 -4.73
N ILE A 370 -6.18 -2.50 -3.88
CA ILE A 370 -5.93 -3.28 -2.67
C ILE A 370 -5.38 -4.66 -3.02
N LEU A 371 -5.99 -5.37 -3.96
CA LEU A 371 -5.51 -6.68 -4.42
C LEU A 371 -4.15 -6.56 -5.11
N THR A 372 -3.91 -5.52 -5.91
CA THR A 372 -2.59 -5.26 -6.53
C THR A 372 -1.51 -5.06 -5.45
N MET A 373 -1.81 -4.32 -4.39
CA MET A 373 -0.88 -4.14 -3.27
C MET A 373 -0.63 -5.47 -2.54
N LYS A 374 -1.67 -6.26 -2.28
CA LYS A 374 -1.56 -7.59 -1.64
C LYS A 374 -0.70 -8.55 -2.46
N ASP A 375 -0.91 -8.59 -3.78
CA ASP A 375 -0.10 -9.38 -4.72
C ASP A 375 1.38 -8.95 -4.68
N LYS A 376 1.64 -7.64 -4.75
CA LYS A 376 2.99 -7.07 -4.72
C LYS A 376 3.77 -7.44 -3.46
N ILE A 377 3.11 -7.54 -2.30
CA ILE A 377 3.74 -7.95 -1.03
C ILE A 377 3.75 -9.47 -0.81
N GLY A 378 3.37 -10.26 -1.82
CA GLY A 378 3.49 -11.73 -1.81
C GLY A 378 2.33 -12.47 -1.13
N LEU A 379 1.17 -11.82 -0.95
CA LEU A 379 -0.03 -12.51 -0.47
C LEU A 379 -0.71 -13.26 -1.61
N ASN A 380 -1.01 -14.54 -1.40
CA ASN A 380 -1.68 -15.37 -2.39
C ASN A 380 -3.16 -14.99 -2.54
N ILE A 381 -3.44 -14.04 -3.44
CA ILE A 381 -4.79 -13.53 -3.72
C ILE A 381 -5.48 -14.22 -4.91
N HIS A 382 -4.84 -15.22 -5.51
CA HIS A 382 -5.35 -15.92 -6.68
C HIS A 382 -6.39 -16.96 -6.28
#